data_AF-A0A067CGT1-F1
#
_entry.id   AF-A0A067CGT1-F1
#
_cell.length_a   1.000
_cell.length_b   1.000
_cell.length_c   1.000
_cell.angle_alpha   90.00
_cell.angle_beta   90.00
_cell.angle_gamma   90.00
#
_symmetry.space_group_name_H-M   'P 1'
#
loop_
_entity.id
_entity.type
_entity.pdbx_description
1 polymer ?
#
loop_
_entity_poly.entity_id
_entity_poly.type
_entity_poly.pdbx_seq_one_letter_code
_entity_poly.pdbx_strand_id
1 'polypeptide(L)'
;MLPHHKSRRPAPSAGAMAYLPYGLGAIFTLAVLKFLFFFDPIPLEDMLPFVNKTMYKVSTLHGDFVLELFPDAAPRTVAHFEKLVAAGFYTKDAGFYRAEPDFLVQAGGFVHDKPSPFGTVDVEYNLPSEERTLVLARSADPSSGSTEFSIMLTDNTAINAPSDTSPGYTVFGRVHAGYPNVKLLADVMSEGYLAKKNRHQAIAFDAIEKITALVPTTLELRLVSDAIHDALAARFSVVMFGKTTCPYCKKAKAILKELKAEVLVVEIDLLPPAVMSQYQDMLEALTGRRTVPNILLNGQSIGGGDDVEALHQSKKLAPMLQKVGALAKAVVLDSITTNPLVIFTKSFDPYSKDVKKLFKSLGAKAVVIEIDTRDDGNAILYNLQKLTGRKTTPNVFVAGKTIGGCDDTKALHETGELTLLLQQAGAL
;
A
#
# COMPACT_ATOMS: atom_id res chain seq x y z
N MET A 1 -39.50 109.90 -13.04
CA MET A 1 -40.72 109.55 -12.27
C MET A 1 -40.34 108.49 -11.24
N LEU A 2 -40.70 108.78 -9.98
CA LEU A 2 -40.46 108.05 -8.71
C LEU A 2 -41.01 106.60 -8.69
N PRO A 3 -40.82 105.75 -7.63
CA PRO A 3 -40.13 105.98 -6.35
C PRO A 3 -39.22 104.83 -5.83
N HIS A 4 -38.48 105.15 -4.77
CA HIS A 4 -37.91 104.23 -3.77
C HIS A 4 -38.95 103.30 -3.11
N HIS A 5 -38.55 102.06 -2.79
CA HIS A 5 -39.07 101.34 -1.62
C HIS A 5 -37.99 100.42 -1.02
N LYS A 6 -37.73 100.58 0.29
CA LYS A 6 -36.91 99.68 1.13
C LYS A 6 -37.70 98.41 1.47
N SER A 7 -37.06 97.24 1.50
CA SER A 7 -37.45 96.16 2.42
C SER A 7 -36.30 95.19 2.78
N ARG A 8 -36.10 95.10 4.11
CA ARG A 8 -35.57 94.06 5.00
C ARG A 8 -34.71 92.89 4.46
N ARG A 9 -33.54 92.73 5.09
CA ARG A 9 -32.76 91.47 5.18
C ARG A 9 -33.54 90.39 5.95
N PRO A 10 -33.49 89.11 5.54
CA PRO A 10 -33.62 88.00 6.46
C PRO A 10 -32.24 87.53 6.96
N ALA A 11 -32.21 87.05 8.21
CA ALA A 11 -31.06 86.46 8.87
C ALA A 11 -30.64 85.13 8.20
N PRO A 12 -29.36 84.72 8.30
CA PRO A 12 -28.93 83.42 7.80
C PRO A 12 -29.53 82.31 8.68
N SER A 13 -30.26 81.38 8.07
CA SER A 13 -30.65 80.14 8.73
C SER A 13 -29.42 79.28 8.98
N ALA A 14 -29.09 79.10 10.25
CA ALA A 14 -28.21 78.05 10.73
C ALA A 14 -28.80 76.68 10.34
N GLY A 15 -28.05 75.87 9.61
CA GLY A 15 -28.53 74.52 9.27
C GLY A 15 -27.75 73.82 8.16
N ALA A 16 -26.42 73.84 8.20
CA ALA A 16 -25.61 73.00 7.32
C ALA A 16 -24.21 72.74 7.88
N MET A 17 -24.08 72.31 9.15
CA MET A 17 -22.78 71.84 9.62
C MET A 17 -22.87 70.95 10.87
N ALA A 18 -23.64 69.86 10.81
CA ALA A 18 -23.70 68.92 11.93
C ALA A 18 -23.95 67.46 11.52
N TYR A 19 -23.33 66.96 10.44
CA TYR A 19 -23.41 65.52 10.10
C TYR A 19 -22.11 64.91 9.54
N LEU A 20 -20.97 65.59 9.63
CA LEU A 20 -19.71 65.04 9.08
C LEU A 20 -18.88 64.12 10.00
N PRO A 21 -18.91 64.16 11.35
CA PRO A 21 -18.04 63.29 12.14
C PRO A 21 -18.60 61.86 12.35
N TYR A 22 -19.92 61.66 12.18
CA TYR A 22 -20.54 60.34 12.39
C TYR A 22 -20.59 59.47 11.13
N GLY A 23 -20.49 60.06 9.93
CA GLY A 23 -20.50 59.31 8.67
C GLY A 23 -19.23 58.51 8.42
N LEU A 24 -18.05 59.07 8.73
CA LEU A 24 -16.75 58.40 8.54
C LEU A 24 -16.56 57.22 9.52
N GLY A 25 -16.99 57.38 10.78
CA GLY A 25 -16.98 56.30 11.76
C GLY A 25 -17.95 55.17 11.39
N ALA A 26 -19.15 55.50 10.92
CA ALA A 26 -20.12 54.49 10.47
C ALA A 26 -19.66 53.74 9.23
N ILE A 27 -19.01 54.41 8.26
CA ILE A 27 -18.44 53.76 7.06
C ILE A 27 -17.26 52.87 7.43
N PHE A 28 -16.37 53.30 8.34
CA PHE A 28 -15.25 52.48 8.80
C PHE A 28 -15.73 51.26 9.59
N THR A 29 -16.74 51.43 10.45
CA THR A 29 -17.32 50.33 11.25
C THR A 29 -18.10 49.34 10.37
N LEU A 30 -18.85 49.83 9.37
CA LEU A 30 -19.52 48.98 8.38
C LEU A 30 -18.53 48.31 7.44
N ALA A 31 -17.42 48.97 7.06
CA ALA A 31 -16.37 48.35 6.26
C ALA A 31 -15.61 47.27 7.03
N VAL A 32 -15.35 47.46 8.33
CA VAL A 32 -14.76 46.44 9.20
C VAL A 32 -15.73 45.30 9.47
N LEU A 33 -17.03 45.55 9.68
CA LEU A 33 -18.04 44.48 9.74
C LEU A 33 -18.12 43.74 8.40
N LYS A 34 -18.14 44.45 7.27
CA LYS A 34 -18.13 43.83 5.94
C LYS A 34 -16.83 43.03 5.71
N PHE A 35 -15.69 43.49 6.21
CA PHE A 35 -14.42 42.76 6.12
C PHE A 35 -14.37 41.52 7.03
N LEU A 36 -15.06 41.54 8.18
CA LEU A 36 -15.17 40.38 9.08
C LEU A 36 -16.24 39.36 8.63
N PHE A 37 -17.20 39.75 7.78
CA PHE A 37 -18.29 38.88 7.31
C PHE A 37 -18.22 38.49 5.82
N PHE A 38 -17.22 38.94 5.06
CA PHE A 38 -17.01 38.56 3.64
C PHE A 38 -15.83 37.62 3.39
N PHE A 39 -15.04 37.28 4.42
CA PHE A 39 -14.29 36.04 4.38
C PHE A 39 -15.22 34.97 4.93
N ASP A 40 -15.72 34.11 4.05
CA ASP A 40 -16.27 32.84 4.49
C ASP A 40 -15.24 32.23 5.46
N PRO A 41 -15.63 31.90 6.70
CA PRO A 41 -14.69 31.30 7.64
C PRO A 41 -14.14 30.05 6.96
N ILE A 42 -12.83 30.04 6.71
CA ILE A 42 -12.15 28.87 6.14
C ILE A 42 -12.60 27.67 6.98
N PRO A 43 -13.27 26.67 6.38
CA PRO A 43 -13.69 25.48 7.09
C PRO A 43 -12.53 24.93 7.92
N LEU A 44 -12.79 24.50 9.16
CA LEU A 44 -11.73 23.92 10.00
C LEU A 44 -11.02 22.76 9.31
N GLU A 45 -11.73 22.05 8.43
CA GLU A 45 -11.23 20.97 7.57
C GLU A 45 -10.14 21.44 6.59
N ASP A 46 -10.24 22.68 6.08
CA ASP A 46 -9.25 23.30 5.20
C ASP A 46 -8.01 23.78 5.96
N MET A 47 -8.06 23.84 7.30
CA MET A 47 -6.91 24.16 8.15
C MET A 47 -6.15 22.92 8.64
N LEU A 48 -6.76 21.73 8.60
CA LEU A 48 -6.12 20.51 9.10
C LEU A 48 -5.21 19.88 8.02
N PRO A 49 -3.97 19.48 8.36
CA PRO A 49 -3.09 18.80 7.40
C PRO A 49 -3.58 17.38 7.06
N PHE A 50 -4.51 16.86 7.84
CA PHE A 50 -5.08 15.53 7.68
C PHE A 50 -6.58 15.52 7.95
N VAL A 51 -7.32 14.68 7.24
CA VAL A 51 -8.74 14.45 7.42
C VAL A 51 -9.06 12.96 7.40
N ASN A 52 -10.12 12.56 8.09
CA ASN A 52 -10.61 11.18 7.99
C ASN A 52 -11.45 11.03 6.72
N LYS A 53 -11.09 10.09 5.85
CA LYS A 53 -11.88 9.72 4.67
C LYS A 53 -12.37 8.28 4.75
N THR A 54 -13.53 8.06 4.14
CA THR A 54 -13.98 6.72 3.78
C THR A 54 -13.08 6.17 2.69
N MET A 55 -12.55 4.97 2.89
CA MET A 55 -11.71 4.25 1.94
C MET A 55 -12.20 2.80 1.80
N TYR A 56 -11.64 2.08 0.83
CA TYR A 56 -11.96 0.66 0.61
C TYR A 56 -10.71 -0.18 0.70
N LYS A 57 -10.61 -1.02 1.73
CA LYS A 57 -9.55 -2.02 1.86
C LYS A 57 -9.89 -3.23 1.00
N VAL A 58 -9.00 -3.60 0.10
CA VAL A 58 -9.09 -4.80 -0.72
C VAL A 58 -8.06 -5.81 -0.20
N SER A 59 -8.54 -7.00 0.18
CA SER A 59 -7.71 -8.10 0.64
C SER A 59 -7.60 -9.18 -0.44
N THR A 60 -6.38 -9.66 -0.65
CA THR A 60 -6.06 -10.75 -1.59
C THR A 60 -4.99 -11.67 -0.98
N LEU A 61 -4.84 -12.86 -1.56
CA LEU A 61 -3.73 -13.78 -1.24
C LEU A 61 -2.34 -13.14 -1.39
N HIS A 62 -2.21 -12.09 -2.19
CA HIS A 62 -0.94 -11.41 -2.47
C HIS A 62 -0.68 -10.19 -1.59
N GLY A 63 -1.63 -9.84 -0.70
CA GLY A 63 -1.53 -8.73 0.23
C GLY A 63 -2.73 -7.79 0.13
N ASP A 64 -2.80 -6.88 1.09
CA ASP A 64 -3.85 -5.87 1.18
C ASP A 64 -3.44 -4.59 0.45
N PHE A 65 -4.41 -3.88 -0.12
CA PHE A 65 -4.25 -2.51 -0.58
C PHE A 65 -5.51 -1.69 -0.28
N VAL A 66 -5.38 -0.36 -0.26
CA VAL A 66 -6.46 0.56 0.12
C VAL A 66 -6.74 1.50 -1.04
N LEU A 67 -8.02 1.66 -1.36
CA LEU A 67 -8.54 2.52 -2.41
C LEU A 67 -9.12 3.81 -1.82
N GLU A 68 -8.73 4.93 -2.40
CA GLU A 68 -9.42 6.22 -2.26
C GLU A 68 -10.30 6.42 -3.49
N LEU A 69 -11.59 6.67 -3.31
CA LEU A 69 -12.51 6.97 -4.40
C LEU A 69 -12.69 8.48 -4.57
N PHE A 70 -13.02 8.93 -5.78
CA PHE A 70 -13.15 10.34 -6.14
C PHE A 70 -14.59 10.72 -6.51
N PRO A 71 -15.51 10.80 -5.52
CA PRO A 71 -16.93 11.09 -5.80
C PRO A 71 -17.15 12.46 -6.46
N ASP A 72 -16.29 13.44 -6.20
CA ASP A 72 -16.39 14.76 -6.84
C ASP A 72 -16.03 14.73 -8.33
N ALA A 73 -15.13 13.82 -8.73
CA ALA A 73 -14.69 13.67 -10.11
C ALA A 73 -15.54 12.68 -10.92
N ALA A 74 -16.07 11.63 -10.28
CA ALA A 74 -16.82 10.57 -10.96
C ALA A 74 -18.02 10.09 -10.10
N PRO A 75 -19.01 10.95 -9.82
CA PRO A 75 -20.06 10.68 -8.85
C PRO A 75 -20.91 9.45 -9.18
N ARG A 76 -21.26 9.25 -10.46
CA ARG A 76 -22.10 8.10 -10.85
C ARG A 76 -21.30 6.81 -10.79
N THR A 77 -20.04 6.84 -11.20
CA THR A 77 -19.14 5.69 -11.21
C THR A 77 -18.80 5.25 -9.79
N VAL A 78 -18.46 6.19 -8.90
CA VAL A 78 -18.21 5.89 -7.48
C VAL A 78 -19.46 5.29 -6.84
N ALA A 79 -20.63 5.91 -7.01
CA ALA A 79 -21.87 5.38 -6.47
C ALA A 79 -22.21 3.98 -7.01
N HIS A 80 -21.89 3.68 -8.27
CA HIS A 80 -22.06 2.35 -8.86
C HIS A 80 -21.11 1.32 -8.23
N PHE A 81 -19.83 1.64 -8.12
CA PHE A 81 -18.83 0.79 -7.48
C PHE A 81 -19.19 0.49 -6.02
N GLU A 82 -19.58 1.51 -5.25
CA GLU A 82 -19.99 1.33 -3.86
C GLU A 82 -21.23 0.44 -3.72
N LYS A 83 -22.20 0.55 -4.63
CA LYS A 83 -23.37 -0.35 -4.69
C LYS A 83 -22.95 -1.80 -4.96
N LEU A 84 -22.03 -2.03 -5.90
CA LEU A 84 -21.49 -3.36 -6.20
C LEU A 84 -20.78 -3.96 -4.97
N VAL A 85 -19.95 -3.17 -4.28
CA VAL A 85 -19.29 -3.60 -3.03
C VAL A 85 -20.31 -3.94 -1.96
N ALA A 86 -21.29 -3.05 -1.72
CA ALA A 86 -22.33 -3.26 -0.70
C ALA A 86 -23.23 -4.48 -0.99
N ALA A 87 -23.46 -4.80 -2.27
CA ALA A 87 -24.18 -6.00 -2.70
C ALA A 87 -23.32 -7.28 -2.65
N GLY A 88 -22.06 -7.18 -2.23
CA GLY A 88 -21.13 -8.30 -2.19
C GLY A 88 -20.74 -8.82 -3.57
N PHE A 89 -20.86 -8.00 -4.63
CA PHE A 89 -20.59 -8.43 -6.01
C PHE A 89 -19.18 -9.01 -6.16
N TYR A 90 -18.18 -8.38 -5.55
CA TYR A 90 -16.79 -8.79 -5.70
C TYR A 90 -16.38 -10.00 -4.83
N THR A 91 -17.24 -10.48 -3.91
CA THR A 91 -16.85 -11.52 -2.93
C THR A 91 -16.77 -12.93 -3.51
N LYS A 92 -17.38 -13.16 -4.67
CA LYS A 92 -17.42 -14.47 -5.34
C LYS A 92 -17.52 -14.30 -6.84
N ASP A 93 -16.84 -15.13 -7.61
CA ASP A 93 -16.91 -15.14 -9.08
C ASP A 93 -16.55 -13.76 -9.69
N ALA A 94 -15.58 -13.11 -9.07
CA ALA A 94 -14.96 -11.85 -9.50
C ALA A 94 -13.50 -11.81 -9.01
N GLY A 95 -12.63 -11.15 -9.76
CA GLY A 95 -11.21 -11.07 -9.40
C GLY A 95 -10.39 -10.42 -10.51
N PHE A 96 -9.07 -10.35 -10.29
CA PHE A 96 -8.12 -9.93 -11.31
C PHE A 96 -7.92 -11.03 -12.35
N TYR A 97 -8.16 -10.70 -13.61
CA TYR A 97 -8.13 -11.64 -14.72
C TYR A 97 -7.28 -11.17 -15.90
N ARG A 98 -6.70 -9.97 -15.84
CA ARG A 98 -5.77 -9.46 -16.82
C ARG A 98 -4.67 -8.66 -16.15
N ALA A 99 -3.43 -8.90 -16.55
CA ALA A 99 -2.27 -8.12 -16.15
C ALA A 99 -1.45 -7.78 -17.39
N GLU A 100 -1.03 -6.53 -17.50
CA GLU A 100 -0.17 -6.00 -18.57
C GLU A 100 0.90 -5.17 -17.84
N PRO A 101 2.10 -5.71 -17.57
CA PRO A 101 3.07 -5.12 -16.63
C PRO A 101 3.40 -3.64 -16.88
N ASP A 102 3.45 -3.22 -18.14
CA ASP A 102 3.75 -1.85 -18.56
C ASP A 102 2.50 -0.97 -18.78
N PHE A 103 1.33 -1.46 -18.38
CA PHE A 103 0.05 -0.79 -18.63
C PHE A 103 -0.89 -0.81 -17.41
N LEU A 104 -1.49 -1.96 -17.11
CA LEU A 104 -2.54 -2.06 -16.09
C LEU A 104 -2.71 -3.48 -15.54
N VAL A 105 -3.42 -3.56 -14.42
CA VAL A 105 -4.07 -4.79 -13.97
C VAL A 105 -5.58 -4.57 -13.91
N GLN A 106 -6.37 -5.53 -14.39
CA GLN A 106 -7.82 -5.38 -14.54
C GLN A 106 -8.57 -6.49 -13.80
N ALA A 107 -9.62 -6.07 -13.10
CA ALA A 107 -10.51 -6.94 -12.34
C ALA A 107 -11.99 -6.68 -12.65
N GLY A 108 -12.84 -7.63 -12.26
CA GLY A 108 -14.29 -7.55 -12.47
C GLY A 108 -14.93 -8.93 -12.58
N GLY A 109 -16.17 -8.96 -13.08
CA GLY A 109 -16.95 -10.19 -13.29
C GLY A 109 -16.71 -10.89 -14.63
N PHE A 110 -16.04 -10.23 -15.59
CA PHE A 110 -15.89 -10.69 -16.97
C PHE A 110 -15.47 -12.15 -17.14
N VAL A 111 -14.39 -12.59 -16.47
CA VAL A 111 -13.84 -13.96 -16.65
C VAL A 111 -14.79 -15.05 -16.14
N HIS A 112 -15.75 -14.68 -15.30
CA HIS A 112 -16.78 -15.55 -14.74
C HIS A 112 -18.16 -15.37 -15.39
N ASP A 113 -18.29 -14.54 -16.43
CA ASP A 113 -19.58 -14.21 -17.04
C ASP A 113 -20.61 -13.68 -16.02
N LYS A 114 -20.13 -12.90 -15.05
CA LYS A 114 -20.96 -12.37 -13.97
C LYS A 114 -21.42 -10.94 -14.29
N PRO A 115 -22.67 -10.72 -14.74
CA PRO A 115 -23.16 -9.39 -15.09
C PRO A 115 -23.42 -8.54 -13.84
N SER A 116 -23.35 -7.21 -13.99
CA SER A 116 -23.78 -6.29 -12.94
C SER A 116 -25.27 -6.44 -12.64
N PRO A 117 -25.68 -6.53 -11.36
CA PRO A 117 -27.09 -6.46 -10.97
C PRO A 117 -27.66 -5.03 -11.11
N PHE A 118 -26.83 -4.03 -11.37
CA PHE A 118 -27.20 -2.61 -11.40
C PHE A 118 -27.04 -1.95 -12.77
N GLY A 119 -26.78 -2.73 -13.83
CA GLY A 119 -26.62 -2.23 -15.20
C GLY A 119 -25.25 -1.59 -15.46
N THR A 120 -25.25 -0.53 -16.27
CA THR A 120 -24.05 0.18 -16.72
C THR A 120 -24.08 1.66 -16.34
N VAL A 121 -22.94 2.33 -16.48
CA VAL A 121 -22.76 3.78 -16.29
C VAL A 121 -22.03 4.38 -17.48
N ASP A 122 -22.35 5.65 -17.77
CA ASP A 122 -21.67 6.42 -18.80
C ASP A 122 -20.27 6.87 -18.36
N VAL A 123 -19.42 7.19 -19.34
CA VAL A 123 -18.13 7.84 -19.09
C VAL A 123 -18.29 9.19 -18.37
N GLU A 124 -17.41 9.44 -17.39
CA GLU A 124 -17.25 10.65 -16.57
C GLU A 124 -15.78 11.10 -16.62
N TYR A 125 -15.30 11.52 -17.79
CA TYR A 125 -13.90 11.91 -17.96
C TYR A 125 -13.63 13.28 -17.31
N ASN A 126 -13.01 13.29 -16.13
CA ASN A 126 -12.66 14.51 -15.39
C ASN A 126 -11.23 14.54 -14.85
N LEU A 127 -10.49 13.43 -14.90
CA LEU A 127 -9.15 13.31 -14.33
C LEU A 127 -8.21 12.51 -15.25
N PRO A 128 -6.88 12.80 -15.21
CA PRO A 128 -5.88 12.05 -15.96
C PRO A 128 -5.70 10.63 -15.40
N SER A 129 -5.36 9.69 -16.28
CA SER A 129 -5.16 8.28 -15.96
C SER A 129 -3.71 7.98 -15.58
N GLU A 130 -3.23 8.63 -14.52
CA GLU A 130 -1.87 8.50 -14.00
C GLU A 130 -1.61 7.12 -13.37
N GLU A 131 -0.35 6.80 -13.07
CA GLU A 131 0.00 5.61 -12.28
C GLU A 131 -0.80 5.56 -10.97
N ARG A 132 -1.21 4.36 -10.54
CA ARG A 132 -2.02 4.08 -9.33
C ARG A 132 -3.51 4.46 -9.41
N THR A 133 -3.96 5.12 -10.48
CA THR A 133 -5.37 5.48 -10.61
C THR A 133 -6.25 4.27 -10.92
N LEU A 134 -7.52 4.37 -10.48
CA LEU A 134 -8.58 3.42 -10.80
C LEU A 134 -9.36 3.96 -11.98
N VAL A 135 -9.47 3.14 -13.02
CA VAL A 135 -10.12 3.47 -14.28
C VAL A 135 -11.27 2.50 -14.51
N LEU A 136 -12.47 3.00 -14.81
CA LEU A 136 -13.60 2.16 -15.17
C LEU A 136 -13.37 1.59 -16.57
N ALA A 137 -13.34 0.28 -16.69
CA ALA A 137 -13.22 -0.38 -17.98
C ALA A 137 -14.56 -0.39 -18.72
N ARG A 138 -14.50 -0.28 -20.05
CA ARG A 138 -15.67 -0.29 -20.93
C ARG A 138 -15.33 -0.91 -22.28
N SER A 139 -16.37 -1.23 -23.05
CA SER A 139 -16.24 -1.53 -24.48
C SER A 139 -16.14 -0.25 -25.30
N ALA A 140 -16.26 -0.34 -26.63
CA ALA A 140 -16.33 0.82 -27.51
C ALA A 140 -17.53 1.73 -27.20
N ASP A 141 -18.63 1.18 -26.68
CA ASP A 141 -19.80 1.94 -26.26
C ASP A 141 -19.49 2.80 -25.00
N PRO A 142 -19.64 4.14 -25.07
CA PRO A 142 -19.47 5.05 -23.93
C PRO A 142 -20.32 4.72 -22.70
N SER A 143 -21.45 4.04 -22.88
CA SER A 143 -22.41 3.70 -21.82
C SER A 143 -22.26 2.25 -21.32
N SER A 144 -21.14 1.60 -21.64
CA SER A 144 -20.91 0.18 -21.31
C SER A 144 -20.07 -0.08 -20.06
N GLY A 145 -19.66 0.96 -19.33
CA GLY A 145 -18.94 0.79 -18.06
C GLY A 145 -19.80 0.06 -17.04
N SER A 146 -19.29 -1.00 -16.41
CA SER A 146 -20.10 -1.85 -15.52
C SER A 146 -19.34 -2.29 -14.27
N THR A 147 -18.82 -3.52 -14.22
CA THR A 147 -18.21 -4.09 -13.01
C THR A 147 -16.69 -4.05 -13.03
N GLU A 148 -16.15 -3.89 -14.23
CA GLU A 148 -14.75 -4.02 -14.56
C GLU A 148 -14.03 -2.71 -14.28
N PHE A 149 -12.96 -2.79 -13.50
CA PHE A 149 -12.06 -1.66 -13.26
C PHE A 149 -10.62 -2.10 -13.44
N SER A 150 -9.79 -1.15 -13.83
CA SER A 150 -8.35 -1.32 -14.00
C SER A 150 -7.62 -0.44 -13.00
N ILE A 151 -6.51 -0.94 -12.47
CA ILE A 151 -5.53 -0.14 -11.74
C ILE A 151 -4.35 0.11 -12.67
N MET A 152 -4.02 1.37 -12.89
CA MET A 152 -2.91 1.76 -13.77
C MET A 152 -1.56 1.43 -13.12
N LEU A 153 -0.70 0.71 -13.85
CA LEU A 153 0.67 0.37 -13.42
C LEU A 153 1.71 1.39 -13.89
N THR A 154 1.32 2.22 -14.87
CA THR A 154 2.09 3.29 -15.51
C THR A 154 1.18 4.49 -15.80
N ASP A 155 1.75 5.64 -16.20
CA ASP A 155 0.95 6.78 -16.65
C ASP A 155 0.35 6.51 -18.03
N ASN A 156 -0.98 6.43 -18.09
CA ASN A 156 -1.76 6.16 -19.30
C ASN A 156 -2.66 7.33 -19.68
N THR A 157 -2.34 8.54 -19.22
CA THR A 157 -3.15 9.75 -19.44
C THR A 157 -3.38 10.01 -20.93
N ALA A 158 -2.33 9.94 -21.74
CA ALA A 158 -2.45 10.18 -23.18
C ALA A 158 -3.28 9.09 -23.89
N ILE A 159 -3.16 7.83 -23.47
CA ILE A 159 -3.85 6.68 -24.08
C ILE A 159 -5.34 6.69 -23.73
N ASN A 160 -5.67 7.08 -22.49
CA ASN A 160 -7.04 7.06 -21.96
C ASN A 160 -7.79 8.39 -22.14
N ALA A 161 -7.15 9.40 -22.72
CA ALA A 161 -7.77 10.69 -23.02
C ALA A 161 -8.88 10.56 -24.10
N PRO A 162 -9.87 11.47 -24.10
CA PRO A 162 -10.83 11.56 -25.18
C PRO A 162 -10.18 11.87 -26.52
N SER A 163 -10.75 11.32 -27.59
CA SER A 163 -10.37 11.54 -28.98
C SER A 163 -11.62 11.52 -29.87
N ASP A 164 -11.44 11.77 -31.16
CA ASP A 164 -12.55 11.77 -32.14
C ASP A 164 -13.33 10.45 -32.18
N THR A 165 -12.72 9.34 -31.77
CA THR A 165 -13.30 7.99 -31.82
C THR A 165 -13.57 7.38 -30.45
N SER A 166 -13.24 8.10 -29.36
CA SER A 166 -13.33 7.56 -28.01
C SER A 166 -13.64 8.66 -27.00
N PRO A 167 -14.65 8.50 -26.11
CA PRO A 167 -14.92 9.47 -25.04
C PRO A 167 -13.86 9.46 -23.91
N GLY A 168 -12.78 8.68 -24.04
CA GLY A 168 -11.81 8.44 -22.96
C GLY A 168 -12.33 7.46 -21.91
N TYR A 169 -11.65 7.40 -20.76
CA TYR A 169 -12.02 6.50 -19.66
C TYR A 169 -12.17 7.23 -18.33
N THR A 170 -13.17 6.84 -17.55
CA THR A 170 -13.44 7.43 -16.23
C THR A 170 -12.39 7.03 -15.22
N VAL A 171 -11.60 7.99 -14.72
CA VAL A 171 -10.83 7.82 -13.49
C VAL A 171 -11.74 8.12 -12.30
N PHE A 172 -11.92 7.15 -11.41
CA PHE A 172 -12.88 7.25 -10.30
C PHE A 172 -12.27 7.02 -8.92
N GLY A 173 -10.95 6.82 -8.85
CA GLY A 173 -10.24 6.63 -7.60
C GLY A 173 -8.75 6.40 -7.81
N ARG A 174 -8.06 5.97 -6.75
CA ARG A 174 -6.65 5.57 -6.78
C ARG A 174 -6.33 4.57 -5.68
N VAL A 175 -5.21 3.88 -5.83
CA VAL A 175 -4.56 3.15 -4.74
C VAL A 175 -3.88 4.16 -3.82
N HIS A 176 -4.31 4.19 -2.57
CA HIS A 176 -3.77 5.02 -1.49
C HIS A 176 -2.63 4.32 -0.75
N ALA A 177 -2.81 3.04 -0.43
CA ALA A 177 -1.81 2.24 0.28
C ALA A 177 -1.73 0.82 -0.31
N GLY A 178 -0.60 0.15 -0.17
CA GLY A 178 -0.44 -1.24 -0.64
C GLY A 178 -0.20 -1.38 -2.14
N TYR A 179 0.23 -0.33 -2.83
CA TYR A 179 0.52 -0.41 -4.26
C TYR A 179 1.62 -1.42 -4.64
N PRO A 180 2.67 -1.67 -3.82
CA PRO A 180 3.59 -2.78 -4.07
C PRO A 180 2.91 -4.15 -4.12
N ASN A 181 1.81 -4.36 -3.38
CA ASN A 181 1.04 -5.60 -3.45
C ASN A 181 0.26 -5.70 -4.77
N VAL A 182 -0.20 -4.58 -5.33
CA VAL A 182 -0.80 -4.52 -6.67
C VAL A 182 0.22 -4.86 -7.75
N LYS A 183 1.44 -4.30 -7.66
CA LYS A 183 2.54 -4.65 -8.59
C LYS A 183 2.93 -6.12 -8.49
N LEU A 184 3.09 -6.63 -7.27
CA LEU A 184 3.35 -8.06 -7.05
C LEU A 184 2.25 -8.94 -7.64
N LEU A 185 0.98 -8.55 -7.49
CA LEU A 185 -0.16 -9.25 -8.05
C LEU A 185 -0.06 -9.30 -9.59
N ALA A 186 0.29 -8.18 -10.23
CA ALA A 186 0.50 -8.14 -11.68
C ALA A 186 1.66 -9.05 -12.12
N ASP A 187 2.79 -9.04 -11.38
CA ASP A 187 3.98 -9.82 -11.69
C ASP A 187 3.76 -11.35 -11.61
N VAL A 188 2.85 -11.81 -10.73
CA VAL A 188 2.58 -13.25 -10.59
C VAL A 188 1.54 -13.77 -11.59
N MET A 189 0.80 -12.86 -12.24
CA MET A 189 -0.15 -13.21 -13.29
C MET A 189 0.60 -13.42 -14.61
N SER A 190 0.06 -14.27 -15.48
CA SER A 190 0.52 -14.30 -16.87
C SER A 190 0.07 -13.03 -17.59
N GLU A 191 0.96 -12.48 -18.42
CA GLU A 191 0.67 -11.30 -19.24
C GLU A 191 -0.53 -11.54 -20.17
N GLY A 192 -1.36 -10.51 -20.32
CA GLY A 192 -2.58 -10.53 -21.12
C GLY A 192 -3.82 -11.00 -20.36
N TYR A 193 -4.81 -11.45 -21.12
CA TYR A 193 -6.11 -11.91 -20.59
C TYR A 193 -6.07 -13.39 -20.19
N LEU A 194 -6.66 -13.70 -19.03
CA LEU A 194 -7.05 -15.07 -18.72
C LEU A 194 -8.13 -15.57 -19.68
N ALA A 195 -7.92 -16.75 -20.24
CA ALA A 195 -8.99 -17.49 -20.90
C ALA A 195 -10.05 -17.95 -19.88
N LYS A 196 -11.35 -17.90 -20.23
CA LYS A 196 -12.46 -18.33 -19.35
C LYS A 196 -12.34 -19.78 -18.84
N LYS A 197 -11.73 -20.67 -19.61
CA LYS A 197 -11.42 -22.05 -19.18
C LYS A 197 -10.45 -22.09 -17.99
N ASN A 198 -9.60 -21.07 -17.85
CA ASN A 198 -8.61 -20.91 -16.80
C ASN A 198 -9.09 -19.98 -15.67
N ARG A 199 -10.38 -19.62 -15.59
CA ARG A 199 -10.94 -18.68 -14.59
C ARG A 199 -10.60 -18.99 -13.13
N HIS A 200 -10.27 -20.24 -12.81
CA HIS A 200 -9.81 -20.66 -11.48
C HIS A 200 -8.42 -20.08 -11.10
N GLN A 201 -7.68 -19.53 -12.07
CA GLN A 201 -6.39 -18.87 -11.86
C GLN A 201 -6.55 -17.36 -11.67
N ALA A 202 -7.76 -16.82 -11.79
CA ALA A 202 -8.02 -15.42 -11.47
C ALA A 202 -7.73 -15.17 -9.99
N ILE A 203 -7.13 -14.03 -9.68
CA ILE A 203 -6.83 -13.69 -8.28
C ILE A 203 -8.09 -13.08 -7.68
N ALA A 204 -8.74 -13.88 -6.83
CA ALA A 204 -9.97 -13.49 -6.17
C ALA A 204 -9.75 -12.39 -5.14
N PHE A 205 -10.82 -11.65 -4.85
CA PHE A 205 -10.89 -10.77 -3.69
C PHE A 205 -11.31 -11.60 -2.47
N ASP A 206 -10.48 -11.62 -1.43
CA ASP A 206 -10.86 -12.25 -0.16
C ASP A 206 -11.91 -11.40 0.55
N ALA A 207 -11.73 -10.07 0.50
CA ALA A 207 -12.69 -9.09 1.00
C ALA A 207 -12.49 -7.72 0.32
N ILE A 208 -13.57 -6.95 0.22
CA ILE A 208 -13.53 -5.51 -0.05
C ILE A 208 -14.34 -4.81 1.04
N GLU A 209 -13.66 -4.12 1.95
CA GLU A 209 -14.24 -3.58 3.17
C GLU A 209 -14.16 -2.06 3.20
N LYS A 210 -15.26 -1.41 3.59
CA LYS A 210 -15.28 0.02 3.86
C LYS A 210 -14.54 0.30 5.17
N ILE A 211 -13.52 1.14 5.12
CA ILE A 211 -12.72 1.56 6.28
C ILE A 211 -12.69 3.08 6.39
N THR A 212 -12.24 3.59 7.55
CA THR A 212 -11.88 5.00 7.71
C THR A 212 -10.35 5.10 7.80
N ALA A 213 -9.75 6.01 7.02
CA ALA A 213 -8.32 6.27 7.06
C ALA A 213 -8.05 7.76 7.16
N LEU A 214 -6.97 8.10 7.87
CA LEU A 214 -6.45 9.46 7.92
C LEU A 214 -5.66 9.75 6.64
N VAL A 215 -6.06 10.79 5.90
CA VAL A 215 -5.43 11.15 4.63
C VAL A 215 -4.92 12.59 4.66
N PRO A 216 -3.81 12.89 3.99
CA PRO A 216 -3.35 14.27 3.85
C PRO A 216 -4.26 15.13 2.98
N THR A 217 -4.33 16.41 3.32
CA THR A 217 -5.09 17.40 2.54
C THR A 217 -4.26 18.01 1.40
N THR A 218 -2.93 17.89 1.43
CA THR A 218 -2.04 18.47 0.41
C THR A 218 -1.40 17.41 -0.49
N LEU A 219 -1.13 17.77 -1.75
CA LEU A 219 -0.42 16.90 -2.70
C LEU A 219 0.96 16.46 -2.18
N GLU A 220 1.72 17.38 -1.58
CA GLU A 220 3.07 17.11 -1.09
C GLU A 220 3.06 16.07 0.05
N LEU A 221 2.19 16.26 1.05
CA LEU A 221 2.04 15.29 2.14
C LEU A 221 1.49 13.96 1.64
N ARG A 222 0.66 13.97 0.59
CA ARG A 222 0.15 12.75 -0.04
C ARG A 222 1.27 11.94 -0.69
N LEU A 223 2.20 12.57 -1.41
CA LEU A 223 3.36 11.86 -1.98
C LEU A 223 4.23 11.21 -0.89
N VAL A 224 4.42 11.91 0.23
CA VAL A 224 5.11 11.36 1.41
C VAL A 224 4.32 10.21 2.04
N SER A 225 2.99 10.35 2.16
CA SER A 225 2.09 9.29 2.62
C SER A 225 2.23 8.05 1.77
N ASP A 226 2.18 8.20 0.44
CA ASP A 226 2.28 7.10 -0.51
C ASP A 226 3.61 6.35 -0.34
N ALA A 227 4.71 7.09 -0.25
CA ALA A 227 6.04 6.51 -0.05
C ALA A 227 6.16 5.73 1.28
N ILE A 228 5.57 6.25 2.37
CA ILE A 228 5.54 5.56 3.66
C ILE A 228 4.68 4.30 3.57
N HIS A 229 3.47 4.39 3.02
CA HIS A 229 2.59 3.23 2.89
C HIS A 229 3.17 2.14 1.97
N ASP A 230 3.88 2.52 0.92
CA ASP A 230 4.60 1.57 0.06
C ASP A 230 5.72 0.87 0.81
N ALA A 231 6.51 1.61 1.59
CA ALA A 231 7.54 1.03 2.44
C ALA A 231 6.94 0.01 3.43
N LEU A 232 5.79 0.33 4.03
CA LEU A 232 5.09 -0.54 4.98
C LEU A 232 4.39 -1.72 4.31
N ALA A 233 4.02 -1.61 3.04
CA ALA A 233 3.42 -2.69 2.28
C ALA A 233 4.43 -3.74 1.80
N ALA A 234 5.73 -3.44 1.85
CA ALA A 234 6.76 -4.41 1.51
C ALA A 234 6.62 -5.67 2.38
N ARG A 235 6.61 -6.86 1.74
CA ARG A 235 6.42 -8.13 2.47
C ARG A 235 7.53 -8.35 3.48
N PHE A 236 7.13 -8.83 4.64
CA PHE A 236 8.01 -9.18 5.77
C PHE A 236 8.86 -8.01 6.26
N SER A 237 8.36 -6.78 6.09
CA SER A 237 9.13 -5.57 6.33
C SER A 237 9.19 -5.18 7.80
N VAL A 238 10.41 -4.94 8.25
CA VAL A 238 10.71 -4.01 9.34
C VAL A 238 11.09 -2.72 8.65
N VAL A 239 10.34 -1.64 8.89
CA VAL A 239 10.67 -0.34 8.33
C VAL A 239 11.22 0.55 9.43
N MET A 240 12.38 1.14 9.18
CA MET A 240 13.02 2.06 10.10
C MET A 240 13.18 3.42 9.43
N PHE A 241 12.47 4.42 9.93
CA PHE A 241 12.73 5.81 9.58
C PHE A 241 13.85 6.33 10.49
N GLY A 242 14.91 6.84 9.89
CA GLY A 242 16.15 7.19 10.57
C GLY A 242 16.79 8.47 10.06
N LYS A 243 17.84 8.90 10.77
CA LYS A 243 18.78 9.90 10.29
C LYS A 243 20.20 9.34 10.37
N THR A 244 21.01 9.59 9.36
CA THR A 244 22.41 9.10 9.29
C THR A 244 23.28 9.59 10.45
N THR A 245 22.98 10.79 10.96
CA THR A 245 23.70 11.45 12.06
C THR A 245 23.17 11.09 13.45
N CYS A 246 22.04 10.39 13.57
CA CYS A 246 21.39 10.13 14.87
C CYS A 246 22.04 8.94 15.61
N PRO A 247 22.53 9.12 16.86
CA PRO A 247 23.14 8.02 17.63
C PRO A 247 22.16 6.91 17.98
N TYR A 248 20.91 7.24 18.31
CA TYR A 248 19.86 6.25 18.57
C TYR A 248 19.52 5.42 17.32
N CYS A 249 19.61 6.01 16.12
CA CYS A 249 19.45 5.28 14.87
C CYS A 249 20.60 4.26 14.68
N LYS A 250 21.84 4.67 14.94
CA LYS A 250 23.01 3.76 14.85
C LYS A 250 22.89 2.59 15.81
N LYS A 251 22.45 2.86 17.05
CA LYS A 251 22.17 1.84 18.07
C LYS A 251 21.10 0.84 17.63
N ALA A 252 19.94 1.32 17.17
CA ALA A 252 18.88 0.44 16.66
C ALA A 252 19.33 -0.41 15.47
N LYS A 253 20.07 0.19 14.52
CA LYS A 253 20.64 -0.53 13.36
C LYS A 253 21.62 -1.63 13.80
N ALA A 254 22.45 -1.37 14.79
CA ALA A 254 23.39 -2.36 15.32
C ALA A 254 22.65 -3.58 15.90
N ILE A 255 21.61 -3.35 16.71
CA ILE A 255 20.80 -4.41 17.32
C ILE A 255 20.06 -5.23 16.24
N LEU A 256 19.41 -4.55 15.28
CA LEU A 256 18.69 -5.24 14.21
C LEU A 256 19.64 -6.05 13.31
N LYS A 257 20.85 -5.52 13.06
CA LYS A 257 21.92 -6.22 12.33
C LYS A 257 22.46 -7.43 13.10
N GLU A 258 22.64 -7.32 14.41
CA GLU A 258 23.03 -8.43 15.28
C GLU A 258 22.02 -9.59 15.18
N LEU A 259 20.72 -9.26 15.17
CA LEU A 259 19.65 -10.22 14.97
C LEU A 259 19.50 -10.70 13.52
N LYS A 260 20.31 -10.18 12.58
CA LYS A 260 20.24 -10.45 11.14
C LYS A 260 18.86 -10.19 10.52
N ALA A 261 18.14 -9.21 11.04
CA ALA A 261 16.83 -8.83 10.53
C ALA A 261 16.95 -8.12 9.19
N GLU A 262 16.09 -8.45 8.23
CA GLU A 262 15.92 -7.62 7.03
C GLU A 262 15.10 -6.37 7.39
N VAL A 263 15.72 -5.21 7.18
CA VAL A 263 15.15 -3.91 7.54
C VAL A 263 15.24 -2.96 6.35
N LEU A 264 14.11 -2.37 5.97
CA LEU A 264 14.08 -1.23 5.06
C LEU A 264 14.36 0.04 5.86
N VAL A 265 15.51 0.66 5.62
CA VAL A 265 15.89 1.92 6.28
C VAL A 265 15.57 3.09 5.34
N VAL A 266 14.76 4.02 5.82
CA VAL A 266 14.46 5.28 5.14
C VAL A 266 15.19 6.41 5.88
N GLU A 267 16.28 6.89 5.30
CA GLU A 267 17.09 7.98 5.87
C GLU A 267 16.50 9.33 5.45
N ILE A 268 15.68 9.91 6.32
CA ILE A 268 14.92 11.12 5.99
C ILE A 268 15.78 12.39 5.97
N ASP A 269 16.98 12.37 6.56
CA ASP A 269 17.93 13.49 6.51
C ASP A 269 18.64 13.63 5.15
N LEU A 270 18.49 12.66 4.26
CA LEU A 270 18.97 12.75 2.87
C LEU A 270 17.95 13.43 1.94
N LEU A 271 16.74 13.71 2.44
CA LEU A 271 15.69 14.39 1.70
C LEU A 271 15.83 15.92 1.86
N PRO A 272 15.27 16.73 0.93
CA PRO A 272 15.19 18.17 1.11
C PRO A 272 14.54 18.53 2.47
N PRO A 273 14.99 19.60 3.17
CA PRO A 273 14.53 19.91 4.53
C PRO A 273 13.01 19.99 4.70
N ALA A 274 12.30 20.55 3.70
CA ALA A 274 10.84 20.62 3.70
C ALA A 274 10.21 19.21 3.66
N VAL A 275 10.70 18.34 2.78
CA VAL A 275 10.23 16.95 2.64
C VAL A 275 10.56 16.14 3.89
N MET A 276 11.76 16.33 4.48
CA MET A 276 12.09 15.71 5.76
C MET A 276 11.07 16.08 6.85
N SER A 277 10.68 17.35 6.96
CA SER A 277 9.66 17.76 7.93
C SER A 277 8.33 17.07 7.68
N GLN A 278 7.89 17.01 6.41
CA GLN A 278 6.66 16.33 6.00
C GLN A 278 6.66 14.84 6.36
N TYR A 279 7.79 14.15 6.20
CA TYR A 279 7.94 12.77 6.69
C TYR A 279 7.75 12.68 8.20
N GLN A 280 8.35 13.58 8.96
CA GLN A 280 8.21 13.58 10.42
C GLN A 280 6.77 13.86 10.86
N ASP A 281 6.09 14.81 10.22
CA ASP A 281 4.70 15.16 10.51
C ASP A 281 3.75 13.99 10.15
N MET A 282 4.01 13.29 9.03
CA MET A 282 3.30 12.07 8.68
C MET A 282 3.54 10.94 9.68
N LEU A 283 4.78 10.73 10.12
CA LEU A 283 5.10 9.71 11.12
C LEU A 283 4.40 9.99 12.45
N GLU A 284 4.29 11.26 12.85
CA GLU A 284 3.51 11.65 14.02
C GLU A 284 2.03 11.31 13.84
N ALA A 285 1.43 11.65 12.69
CA ALA A 285 0.04 11.35 12.40
C ALA A 285 -0.26 9.84 12.40
N LEU A 286 0.62 9.03 11.81
CA LEU A 286 0.42 7.58 11.68
C LEU A 286 0.77 6.79 12.94
N THR A 287 1.75 7.24 13.71
CA THR A 287 2.36 6.43 14.79
C THR A 287 2.33 7.10 16.16
N GLY A 288 1.95 8.36 16.24
CA GLY A 288 2.12 9.19 17.44
C GLY A 288 3.57 9.57 17.73
N ARG A 289 4.52 9.30 16.82
CA ARG A 289 5.95 9.58 17.01
C ARG A 289 6.56 10.33 15.83
N ARG A 290 6.85 11.62 16.07
CA ARG A 290 7.57 12.51 15.14
C ARG A 290 9.08 12.28 15.06
N THR A 291 9.67 11.69 16.11
CA THR A 291 11.12 11.57 16.28
C THR A 291 11.69 10.32 15.60
N VAL A 292 13.00 10.36 15.31
CA VAL A 292 13.75 9.22 14.78
C VAL A 292 14.72 8.65 15.83
N PRO A 293 15.00 7.33 15.81
CA PRO A 293 14.41 6.37 14.90
C PRO A 293 12.95 6.08 15.25
N ASN A 294 12.16 5.79 14.22
CA ASN A 294 10.82 5.23 14.36
C ASN A 294 10.81 3.89 13.63
N ILE A 295 10.71 2.80 14.38
CA ILE A 295 10.77 1.43 13.85
C ILE A 295 9.35 0.88 13.83
N LEU A 296 8.92 0.39 12.67
CA LEU A 296 7.59 -0.14 12.45
C LEU A 296 7.67 -1.61 12.03
N LEU A 297 6.78 -2.41 12.64
CA LEU A 297 6.53 -3.81 12.29
C LEU A 297 5.09 -3.91 11.78
N ASN A 298 4.90 -4.31 10.51
CA ASN A 298 3.58 -4.34 9.86
C ASN A 298 2.77 -3.04 10.05
N GLY A 299 3.42 -1.88 9.91
CA GLY A 299 2.79 -0.57 10.08
C GLY A 299 2.62 -0.09 11.52
N GLN A 300 2.88 -0.92 12.53
CA GLN A 300 2.78 -0.53 13.93
C GLN A 300 4.16 -0.14 14.47
N SER A 301 4.25 1.06 15.07
CA SER A 301 5.48 1.49 15.71
C SER A 301 5.78 0.66 16.96
N ILE A 302 7.02 0.17 17.05
CA ILE A 302 7.58 -0.47 18.25
C ILE A 302 8.47 0.52 19.04
N GLY A 303 8.47 1.78 18.64
CA GLY A 303 9.23 2.85 19.27
C GLY A 303 10.54 3.21 18.55
N GLY A 304 11.48 3.76 19.32
CA GLY A 304 12.77 4.25 18.86
C GLY A 304 13.94 3.43 19.38
N GLY A 305 15.13 4.05 19.45
CA GLY A 305 16.36 3.31 19.70
C GLY A 305 16.43 2.66 21.08
N ASP A 306 15.94 3.36 22.10
CA ASP A 306 15.91 2.83 23.46
C ASP A 306 14.81 1.79 23.66
N ASP A 307 13.66 1.97 22.98
CA ASP A 307 12.57 0.99 22.99
C ASP A 307 13.03 -0.34 22.35
N VAL A 308 13.72 -0.27 21.21
CA VAL A 308 14.32 -1.44 20.54
C VAL A 308 15.37 -2.12 21.43
N GLU A 309 16.22 -1.35 22.10
CA GLU A 309 17.18 -1.91 23.05
C GLU A 309 16.50 -2.63 24.21
N ALA A 310 15.50 -2.01 24.83
CA ALA A 310 14.74 -2.63 25.92
C ALA A 310 14.04 -3.93 25.47
N LEU A 311 13.45 -3.94 24.27
CA LEU A 311 12.85 -5.14 23.67
C LEU A 311 13.89 -6.22 23.38
N HIS A 312 15.10 -5.85 22.96
CA HIS A 312 16.19 -6.79 22.73
C HIS A 312 16.71 -7.39 24.04
N GLN A 313 16.99 -6.56 25.04
CA GLN A 313 17.46 -6.99 26.37
C GLN A 313 16.45 -7.90 27.08
N SER A 314 15.15 -7.62 26.91
CA SER A 314 14.06 -8.47 27.43
C SER A 314 13.74 -9.69 26.56
N LYS A 315 14.51 -9.95 25.49
CA LYS A 315 14.34 -11.07 24.54
C LYS A 315 12.99 -11.09 23.81
N LYS A 316 12.26 -9.96 23.78
CA LYS A 316 10.96 -9.82 23.10
C LYS A 316 11.11 -9.46 21.62
N LEU A 317 12.19 -8.77 21.26
CA LEU A 317 12.40 -8.28 19.90
C LEU A 317 12.51 -9.42 18.86
N ALA A 318 13.31 -10.44 19.13
CA ALA A 318 13.52 -11.54 18.18
C ALA A 318 12.22 -12.31 17.84
N PRO A 319 11.37 -12.70 18.80
CA PRO A 319 10.03 -13.24 18.50
C PRO A 319 9.16 -12.31 17.65
N MET A 320 9.19 -10.99 17.91
CA MET A 320 8.42 -10.02 17.11
C MET A 320 8.92 -9.95 15.66
N LEU A 321 10.24 -9.92 15.47
CA LEU A 321 10.87 -9.93 14.15
C LEU A 321 10.64 -11.24 13.40
N GLN A 322 10.67 -12.37 14.12
CA GLN A 322 10.30 -13.66 13.57
C GLN A 322 8.85 -13.64 13.11
N LYS A 323 7.91 -13.20 13.95
CA LYS A 323 6.49 -13.18 13.61
C LYS A 323 6.18 -12.41 12.33
N VAL A 324 6.90 -11.32 12.05
CA VAL A 324 6.74 -10.56 10.80
C VAL A 324 7.56 -11.12 9.63
N GLY A 325 8.37 -12.16 9.83
CA GLY A 325 9.16 -12.82 8.80
C GLY A 325 10.53 -12.18 8.53
N ALA A 326 10.92 -11.14 9.27
CA ALA A 326 12.16 -10.40 9.03
C ALA A 326 13.44 -11.21 9.30
N LEU A 327 13.32 -12.31 10.05
CA LEU A 327 14.42 -13.24 10.32
C LEU A 327 14.48 -14.41 9.34
N ALA A 328 13.46 -14.59 8.48
CA ALA A 328 13.30 -15.80 7.67
C ALA A 328 14.47 -16.06 6.72
N LYS A 329 15.03 -15.00 6.11
CA LYS A 329 16.20 -15.12 5.24
C LYS A 329 17.43 -15.59 6.02
N ALA A 330 17.67 -15.03 7.21
CA ALA A 330 18.76 -15.45 8.07
C ALA A 330 18.58 -16.91 8.49
N VAL A 331 17.37 -17.33 8.87
CA VAL A 331 17.05 -18.72 9.18
C VAL A 331 17.39 -19.64 8.01
N VAL A 332 16.99 -19.29 6.78
CA VAL A 332 17.31 -20.10 5.59
C VAL A 332 18.82 -20.18 5.36
N LEU A 333 19.49 -19.03 5.28
CA LEU A 333 20.91 -18.95 4.96
C LEU A 333 21.79 -19.60 6.03
N ASP A 334 21.55 -19.30 7.30
CA ASP A 334 22.31 -19.88 8.41
C ASP A 334 22.11 -21.40 8.45
N SER A 335 20.89 -21.89 8.23
CA SER A 335 20.62 -23.33 8.26
C SER A 335 21.41 -24.05 7.17
N ILE A 336 21.32 -23.59 5.91
CA ILE A 336 21.98 -24.27 4.78
C ILE A 336 23.50 -24.08 4.74
N THR A 337 24.03 -23.04 5.38
CA THR A 337 25.49 -22.78 5.40
C THR A 337 26.19 -23.46 6.57
N THR A 338 25.48 -23.70 7.68
CA THR A 338 26.08 -24.30 8.89
C THR A 338 25.85 -25.81 9.02
N ASN A 339 24.95 -26.39 8.22
CA ASN A 339 24.59 -27.81 8.33
C ASN A 339 24.85 -28.56 7.02
N PRO A 340 25.47 -29.77 7.07
CA PRO A 340 25.69 -30.62 5.90
C PRO A 340 24.44 -30.99 5.11
N LEU A 341 23.32 -31.23 5.81
CA LEU A 341 22.04 -31.65 5.24
C LEU A 341 20.91 -30.89 5.93
N VAL A 342 20.11 -30.17 5.14
CA VAL A 342 18.94 -29.42 5.62
C VAL A 342 17.72 -29.76 4.79
N ILE A 343 16.58 -29.93 5.44
CA ILE A 343 15.31 -30.24 4.80
C ILE A 343 14.24 -29.29 5.35
N PHE A 344 13.69 -28.45 4.48
CA PHE A 344 12.52 -27.63 4.79
C PHE A 344 11.26 -28.41 4.42
N THR A 345 10.39 -28.66 5.40
CA THR A 345 9.24 -29.57 5.29
C THR A 345 7.96 -28.97 5.85
N LYS A 346 6.82 -29.55 5.47
CA LYS A 346 5.57 -29.39 6.21
C LYS A 346 5.24 -30.69 6.94
N SER A 347 4.82 -30.59 8.20
CA SER A 347 4.63 -31.77 9.05
C SER A 347 3.55 -32.75 8.51
N PHE A 348 2.54 -32.22 7.84
CA PHE A 348 1.42 -32.99 7.27
C PHE A 348 1.71 -33.55 5.87
N ASP A 349 2.65 -32.97 5.13
CA ASP A 349 2.91 -33.26 3.72
C ASP A 349 3.49 -34.67 3.50
N PRO A 350 2.84 -35.54 2.70
CA PRO A 350 3.32 -36.90 2.45
C PRO A 350 4.70 -36.93 1.77
N TYR A 351 4.99 -36.02 0.85
CA TYR A 351 6.28 -35.97 0.17
C TYR A 351 7.42 -35.60 1.14
N SER A 352 7.15 -34.66 2.04
CA SER A 352 8.06 -34.34 3.15
C SER A 352 8.29 -35.55 4.08
N LYS A 353 7.27 -36.35 4.37
CA LYS A 353 7.40 -37.57 5.19
C LYS A 353 8.25 -38.63 4.49
N ASP A 354 8.09 -38.81 3.19
CA ASP A 354 8.89 -39.75 2.39
C ASP A 354 10.37 -39.39 2.39
N VAL A 355 10.70 -38.12 2.13
CA VAL A 355 12.10 -37.64 2.14
C VAL A 355 12.74 -37.83 3.52
N LYS A 356 12.02 -37.51 4.61
CA LYS A 356 12.51 -37.74 5.98
C LYS A 356 12.77 -39.22 6.26
N LYS A 357 11.89 -40.12 5.80
CA LYS A 357 12.08 -41.58 5.95
C LYS A 357 13.31 -42.07 5.18
N LEU A 358 13.50 -41.59 3.95
CA LEU A 358 14.65 -41.95 3.11
C LEU A 358 15.97 -41.57 3.76
N PHE A 359 16.11 -40.32 4.22
CA PHE A 359 17.34 -39.91 4.92
C PHE A 359 17.56 -40.69 6.21
N LYS A 360 16.49 -41.00 6.95
CA LYS A 360 16.57 -41.86 8.14
C LYS A 360 17.06 -43.27 7.79
N SER A 361 16.58 -43.88 6.70
CA SER A 361 17.04 -45.22 6.28
C SER A 361 18.48 -45.23 5.79
N LEU A 362 18.97 -44.11 5.26
CA LEU A 362 20.37 -43.94 4.87
C LEU A 362 21.30 -43.68 6.07
N GLY A 363 20.76 -43.38 7.26
CA GLY A 363 21.54 -42.97 8.42
C GLY A 363 21.99 -41.51 8.40
N ALA A 364 21.44 -40.69 7.50
CA ALA A 364 21.84 -39.30 7.33
C ALA A 364 21.33 -38.41 8.46
N LYS A 365 22.18 -37.51 8.96
CA LYS A 365 21.86 -36.55 10.02
C LYS A 365 21.35 -35.24 9.42
N ALA A 366 20.04 -35.18 9.16
CA ALA A 366 19.39 -34.00 8.62
C ALA A 366 18.96 -33.02 9.73
N VAL A 367 19.18 -31.72 9.50
CA VAL A 367 18.45 -30.66 10.19
C VAL A 367 17.11 -30.46 9.48
N VAL A 368 16.02 -30.71 10.19
CA VAL A 368 14.64 -30.60 9.66
C VAL A 368 14.02 -29.31 10.16
N ILE A 369 13.51 -28.49 9.25
CA ILE A 369 12.80 -27.25 9.54
C ILE A 369 11.34 -27.41 9.10
N GLU A 370 10.46 -27.66 10.06
CA GLU A 370 9.01 -27.76 9.85
C GLU A 370 8.41 -26.36 9.75
N ILE A 371 8.29 -25.85 8.52
CA ILE A 371 7.90 -24.47 8.27
C ILE A 371 6.44 -24.18 8.66
N ASP A 372 5.57 -25.19 8.70
CA ASP A 372 4.17 -25.06 9.12
C ASP A 372 4.00 -24.87 10.64
N THR A 373 5.06 -25.12 11.42
CA THR A 373 5.06 -24.93 12.88
C THR A 373 5.62 -23.57 13.31
N ARG A 374 6.02 -22.72 12.35
CA ARG A 374 6.65 -21.43 12.61
C ARG A 374 5.77 -20.28 12.13
N ASP A 375 5.75 -19.19 12.90
CA ASP A 375 5.05 -17.96 12.52
C ASP A 375 5.57 -17.35 11.20
N ASP A 376 6.87 -17.54 10.90
CA ASP A 376 7.53 -17.08 9.67
C ASP A 376 7.54 -18.10 8.53
N GLY A 377 6.74 -19.19 8.61
CA GLY A 377 6.74 -20.24 7.60
C GLY A 377 6.55 -19.75 6.16
N ASN A 378 5.64 -18.78 5.95
CA ASN A 378 5.41 -18.17 4.65
C ASN A 378 6.59 -17.31 4.16
N ALA A 379 7.28 -16.64 5.09
CA ALA A 379 8.47 -15.85 4.77
C ALA A 379 9.67 -16.74 4.42
N ILE A 380 9.78 -17.90 5.09
CA ILE A 380 10.77 -18.92 4.75
C ILE A 380 10.50 -19.47 3.35
N LEU A 381 9.26 -19.86 3.04
CA LEU A 381 8.90 -20.32 1.68
C LEU A 381 9.19 -19.28 0.61
N TYR A 382 8.89 -18.01 0.87
CA TYR A 382 9.19 -16.92 -0.06
C TYR A 382 10.70 -16.82 -0.34
N ASN A 383 11.53 -16.90 0.69
CA ASN A 383 12.99 -16.89 0.53
C ASN A 383 13.52 -18.14 -0.18
N LEU A 384 12.96 -19.32 0.12
CA LEU A 384 13.29 -20.56 -0.60
C LEU A 384 12.94 -20.45 -2.08
N GLN A 385 11.76 -19.94 -2.42
CA GLN A 385 11.36 -19.73 -3.82
C GLN A 385 12.32 -18.80 -4.55
N LYS A 386 12.79 -17.71 -3.92
CA LYS A 386 13.80 -16.83 -4.52
C LYS A 386 15.15 -17.52 -4.74
N LEU A 387 15.54 -18.42 -3.84
CA LEU A 387 16.83 -19.11 -3.91
C LEU A 387 16.82 -20.31 -4.87
N THR A 388 15.69 -21.04 -4.95
CA THR A 388 15.63 -22.34 -5.66
C THR A 388 14.66 -22.35 -6.83
N GLY A 389 13.83 -21.31 -6.99
CA GLY A 389 12.69 -21.29 -7.90
C GLY A 389 11.49 -22.14 -7.42
N ARG A 390 11.58 -22.80 -6.26
CA ARG A 390 10.57 -23.76 -5.78
C ARG A 390 9.79 -23.25 -4.59
N LYS A 391 8.46 -23.26 -4.72
CA LYS A 391 7.50 -22.85 -3.67
C LYS A 391 6.94 -24.02 -2.85
N THR A 392 7.29 -25.26 -3.19
CA THR A 392 6.73 -26.48 -2.59
C THR A 392 7.67 -27.06 -1.54
N THR A 393 7.12 -27.83 -0.59
CA THR A 393 7.91 -28.71 0.27
C THR A 393 7.88 -30.14 -0.28
N PRO A 394 8.90 -30.96 0.00
CA PRO A 394 10.15 -30.60 0.66
C PRO A 394 11.09 -29.76 -0.23
N ASN A 395 11.91 -28.90 0.39
CA ASN A 395 13.09 -28.27 -0.23
C ASN A 395 14.33 -28.83 0.47
N VAL A 396 15.23 -29.47 -0.29
CA VAL A 396 16.35 -30.25 0.25
C VAL A 396 17.69 -29.64 -0.16
N PHE A 397 18.59 -29.49 0.80
CA PHE A 397 19.94 -28.93 0.60
C PHE A 397 21.01 -29.87 1.13
N VAL A 398 22.07 -30.08 0.34
CA VAL A 398 23.29 -30.81 0.72
C VAL A 398 24.49 -29.89 0.49
N ALA A 399 25.31 -29.69 1.53
CA ALA A 399 26.46 -28.77 1.52
C ALA A 399 26.10 -27.37 0.96
N GLY A 400 24.96 -26.83 1.39
CA GLY A 400 24.45 -25.51 0.96
C GLY A 400 23.87 -25.44 -0.45
N LYS A 401 23.91 -26.53 -1.24
CA LYS A 401 23.35 -26.59 -2.60
C LYS A 401 21.99 -27.28 -2.59
N THR A 402 21.02 -26.70 -3.30
CA THR A 402 19.71 -27.36 -3.49
C THR A 402 19.87 -28.60 -4.35
N ILE A 403 19.28 -29.71 -3.89
CA ILE A 403 19.11 -30.92 -4.70
C ILE A 403 17.66 -31.09 -5.18
N GLY A 404 16.80 -30.12 -4.87
CA GLY A 404 15.40 -30.13 -5.26
C GLY A 404 14.45 -30.60 -4.17
N GLY A 405 13.43 -31.37 -4.56
CA GLY A 405 12.32 -31.80 -3.72
C GLY A 405 12.26 -33.33 -3.66
N CYS A 406 11.06 -33.87 -3.45
CA CYS A 406 10.90 -35.31 -3.25
C CYS A 406 11.34 -36.13 -4.47
N ASP A 407 10.89 -35.75 -5.67
CA ASP A 407 11.18 -36.51 -6.89
C ASP A 407 12.68 -36.46 -7.24
N ASP A 408 13.31 -35.28 -7.13
CA ASP A 408 14.75 -35.14 -7.37
C ASP A 408 15.58 -35.92 -6.35
N THR A 409 15.16 -35.91 -5.07
CA THR A 409 15.85 -36.66 -4.01
C THR A 409 15.75 -38.17 -4.26
N LYS A 410 14.58 -38.66 -4.66
CA LYS A 410 14.37 -40.08 -5.01
C LYS A 410 15.19 -40.46 -6.25
N ALA A 411 15.21 -39.62 -7.28
CA ALA A 411 16.01 -39.84 -8.48
C ALA A 411 17.52 -39.93 -8.16
N LEU A 412 18.05 -39.01 -7.34
CA LEU A 412 19.46 -39.06 -6.90
C LEU A 412 19.76 -40.29 -6.03
N HIS A 413 18.78 -40.79 -5.27
CA HIS A 413 18.95 -42.02 -4.51
C HIS A 413 19.03 -43.25 -5.42
N GLU A 414 18.17 -43.33 -6.43
CA GLU A 414 18.14 -44.43 -7.40
C GLU A 414 19.45 -44.54 -8.20
N THR A 415 20.09 -43.42 -8.53
CA THR A 415 21.40 -43.41 -9.22
C THR A 415 22.59 -43.68 -8.29
N GLY A 416 22.37 -43.68 -6.95
CA GLY A 416 23.42 -43.76 -5.95
C GLY A 416 24.18 -42.45 -5.70
N GLU A 417 23.92 -41.40 -6.48
CA GLU A 417 24.56 -40.09 -6.38
C GLU A 417 24.27 -39.40 -5.05
N LEU A 418 23.05 -39.59 -4.50
CA LEU A 418 22.67 -39.01 -3.20
C LEU A 418 23.62 -39.44 -2.08
N THR A 419 23.99 -40.73 -2.03
CA THR A 419 24.90 -41.26 -1.00
C THR A 419 26.28 -40.61 -1.11
N LEU A 420 26.78 -40.42 -2.33
CA LEU A 420 28.07 -39.75 -2.57
C LEU A 420 28.03 -38.30 -2.11
N LEU A 421 26.98 -37.55 -2.46
CA LEU A 421 26.79 -36.17 -2.04
C LEU A 421 26.75 -36.05 -0.51
N LEU A 422 26.02 -36.95 0.15
CA LEU A 422 25.91 -36.97 1.61
C LEU A 422 27.24 -37.30 2.30
N GLN A 423 28.01 -38.26 1.78
CA GLN A 423 29.36 -38.57 2.30
C GLN A 423 30.31 -37.39 2.14
N GLN A 424 30.33 -36.77 0.96
CA GLN A 424 31.17 -35.60 0.68
C GLN A 424 30.81 -34.40 1.57
N ALA A 425 29.52 -34.24 1.88
CA ALA A 425 29.04 -33.19 2.77
C ALA A 425 29.31 -33.48 4.26
N GLY A 426 29.66 -34.72 4.63
CA GLY A 426 29.77 -35.14 6.04
C GLY A 426 28.41 -35.32 6.73
N ALA A 427 27.38 -35.69 5.97
CA ALA A 427 26.01 -35.90 6.46
C ALA A 427 25.71 -37.36 6.84
N LEU A 428 26.63 -38.30 6.59
CA LEU A 428 26.51 -39.74 6.87
C LEU A 428 27.48 -40.21 7.96
#